data_AF-A0A2M7AP60-F1
#
_entry.id   AF-A0A2M7AP60-F1
#
_cell.length_a   1.000
_cell.length_b   1.000
_cell.length_c   1.000
_cell.angle_alpha   90.00
_cell.angle_beta   90.00
_cell.angle_gamma   90.00
#
_symmetry.space_group_name_H-M   'P 1'
#
loop_
_entity.id
_entity.type
_entity.pdbx_description
1 polymer ?
#
loop_
_entity_poly.entity_id
_entity_poly.type
_entity_poly.pdbx_seq_one_letter_code
_entity_poly.pdbx_strand_id
1 'polypeptide(L)' 'QDVLFDQSILVKLATPYQDSFFLAWLKRRGKVLSSCYEEDKVLVEVRVGKRWEEKIKPFLLPEK' A
#
# COMPACT_ATOMS: atom_id res chain seq x y z
N GLN A 1 11.04 16.83 -9.97
CA GLN A 1 9.56 16.92 -9.94
C GLN A 1 9.14 16.34 -8.60
N ASP A 2 9.52 16.97 -7.47
CA ASP A 2 9.74 16.21 -6.20
C ASP A 2 9.23 16.91 -4.94
N VAL A 3 8.16 17.70 -5.04
CA VAL A 3 7.61 18.44 -3.88
C VAL A 3 6.42 17.72 -3.22
N LEU A 4 5.96 16.59 -3.77
CA LEU A 4 4.77 15.87 -3.29
C LEU A 4 5.05 14.71 -2.31
N PHE A 5 6.32 14.38 -2.04
CA PHE A 5 6.69 13.31 -1.09
C PHE A 5 6.78 13.76 0.36
N ASP A 6 6.70 15.07 0.63
CA ASP A 6 6.87 15.66 1.96
C ASP A 6 5.83 15.18 3.00
N GLN A 7 4.68 14.68 2.52
CA GLN A 7 3.65 14.06 3.36
C GLN A 7 3.35 12.64 2.91
N SER A 8 4.39 11.80 2.78
CA SER A 8 4.23 10.38 2.50
C SER A 8 4.47 9.53 3.75
N ILE A 9 3.68 8.46 3.89
CA ILE A 9 3.79 7.48 4.96
C ILE A 9 4.26 6.15 4.37
N LEU A 10 5.11 5.46 5.14
CA LEU A 10 5.53 4.10 4.84
C LEU A 10 4.59 3.15 5.58
N VAL A 11 3.98 2.21 4.87
CA VAL A 11 3.01 1.26 5.44
C VAL A 11 3.21 -0.14 4.89
N LYS A 12 2.81 -1.13 5.68
CA LYS A 12 2.71 -2.53 5.26
C LYS A 12 1.24 -2.90 5.16
N LEU A 13 0.83 -3.35 3.99
CA LEU A 13 -0.55 -3.69 3.66
C LEU A 13 -0.68 -5.19 3.39
N ALA A 14 -1.79 -5.78 3.82
CA ALA A 14 -2.22 -7.10 3.41
C ALA A 14 -3.43 -6.95 2.48
N THR A 15 -3.23 -7.31 1.22
CA THR A 15 -4.23 -7.12 0.17
C THR A 15 -4.65 -8.45 -0.43
N PRO A 16 -5.93 -8.85 -0.40
CA PRO A 16 -6.38 -10.08 -1.03
C PRO A 16 -6.04 -10.08 -2.53
N TYR A 17 -5.64 -11.21 -3.11
CA TYR A 17 -5.37 -11.28 -4.57
C TYR A 17 -6.58 -10.90 -5.41
N GLN A 18 -7.76 -11.24 -4.91
CA GLN A 18 -9.03 -10.98 -5.57
C GLN A 18 -9.29 -9.47 -5.71
N ASP A 19 -8.66 -8.64 -4.88
CA ASP A 19 -8.75 -7.18 -4.95
C ASP A 19 -7.71 -6.59 -5.93
N SER A 20 -7.83 -7.01 -7.18
CA SER A 20 -6.96 -6.57 -8.29
C SER A 20 -7.04 -5.06 -8.53
N PHE A 21 -8.17 -4.41 -8.19
CA PHE A 21 -8.35 -2.97 -8.32
C PHE A 21 -7.50 -2.20 -7.32
N PHE A 22 -7.48 -2.62 -6.05
CA PHE A 22 -6.68 -1.96 -5.03
C PHE A 22 -5.18 -2.11 -5.29
N LEU A 23 -4.73 -3.30 -5.71
CA LEU A 23 -3.34 -3.54 -6.12
C LEU A 23 -2.91 -2.66 -7.30
N ALA A 24 -3.75 -2.53 -8.33
CA ALA A 24 -3.48 -1.65 -9.48
C ALA A 24 -3.44 -0.17 -9.06
N TRP A 25 -4.34 0.24 -8.17
CA TRP A 25 -4.34 1.58 -7.61
C TRP A 25 -3.06 1.88 -6.80
N LEU A 26 -2.63 0.92 -5.97
CA LEU A 26 -1.38 0.98 -5.20
C LEU A 26 -0.16 1.18 -6.10
N LYS A 27 -0.05 0.39 -7.18
CA LYS A 27 1.05 0.52 -8.16
C LYS A 27 1.05 1.86 -8.90
N ARG A 28 -0.13 2.48 -9.08
CA ARG A 28 -0.25 3.80 -9.75
C ARG A 28 -0.06 5.00 -8.82
N ARG A 29 -0.48 4.91 -7.56
CA ARG A 29 -0.54 6.05 -6.62
C ARG A 29 0.48 5.99 -5.50
N GLY A 30 1.06 4.82 -5.26
CA GLY A 30 2.12 4.57 -4.30
C GLY A 30 3.43 4.18 -4.96
N LYS A 31 4.50 4.22 -4.17
CA LYS A 31 5.79 3.63 -4.52
C LYS A 31 5.93 2.32 -3.76
N VAL A 32 5.70 1.21 -4.44
CA VAL A 32 5.87 -0.14 -3.87
C VAL A 32 7.37 -0.37 -3.66
N LEU A 33 7.75 -0.72 -2.44
CA LEU A 33 9.13 -1.03 -2.05
C LEU A 33 9.37 -2.55 -2.07
N SER A 34 8.40 -3.32 -1.60
CA SER A 34 8.45 -4.78 -1.57
C SER A 34 7.07 -5.39 -1.71
N SER A 35 6.99 -6.59 -2.27
CA SER A 35 5.77 -7.39 -2.36
C SER A 35 6.09 -8.85 -2.06
N CYS A 36 5.40 -9.43 -1.09
CA CYS A 36 5.44 -10.85 -0.75
C CYS A 36 4.07 -11.47 -1.07
N TYR A 37 4.11 -12.62 -1.74
CA TYR A 37 2.94 -13.33 -2.23
C TYR A 37 2.68 -14.52 -1.30
N GLU A 38 1.59 -14.47 -0.53
CA GLU A 38 1.12 -15.59 0.30
C GLU A 38 0.01 -16.37 -0.42
N GLU A 39 -0.64 -17.35 0.23
CA GLU A 39 -1.65 -18.21 -0.42
C GLU A 39 -2.93 -17.44 -0.80
N ASP A 40 -3.38 -16.48 0.01
CA ASP A 40 -4.67 -15.79 -0.14
C ASP A 40 -4.54 -14.26 -0.30
N LYS A 41 -3.35 -13.71 -0.03
CA LYS A 41 -3.07 -12.28 -0.04
C LYS A 41 -1.67 -11.94 -0.52
N VAL A 42 -1.49 -10.68 -0.87
CA VAL A 42 -0.22 -10.04 -1.15
C VAL A 42 0.10 -9.09 -0.02
N LEU A 43 1.24 -9.30 0.64
CA LEU A 43 1.80 -8.35 1.58
C LEU A 43 2.62 -7.33 0.79
N VAL A 44 2.28 -6.06 0.90
CA VAL A 44 2.91 -4.99 0.15
C VAL A 44 3.46 -3.95 1.11
N GLU A 45 4.76 -3.71 1.03
CA GLU A 45 5.37 -2.54 1.66
C GLU A 45 5.40 -1.40 0.65
N VAL A 46 4.76 -0.29 1.00
CA VAL A 46 4.52 0.80 0.06
C VAL A 46 4.66 2.15 0.75
N ARG A 47 5.22 3.12 0.03
CA ARG A 47 5.17 4.53 0.40
C ARG A 47 4.03 5.21 -0.35
N VAL A 48 3.06 5.75 0.39
CA VAL A 48 1.89 6.44 -0.17
C VAL A 48 1.72 7.82 0.45
N GLY A 49 1.04 8.74 -0.23
CA GLY A 49 0.70 10.04 0.36
C GLY A 49 -0.26 9.90 1.54
N LYS A 50 -0.04 10.66 2.62
CA LYS A 50 -0.85 10.67 3.86
C LYS A 50 -2.34 10.90 3.62
N ARG A 51 -2.70 11.67 2.58
CA ARG A 51 -4.10 11.85 2.15
C ARG A 51 -4.86 10.55 1.83
N TRP A 52 -4.14 9.45 1.59
CA TRP A 52 -4.73 8.15 1.27
C TRP A 52 -4.79 7.20 2.47
N GLU A 53 -4.38 7.66 3.66
CA GLU A 53 -4.37 6.88 4.90
C GLU A 53 -5.72 6.21 5.18
N GLU A 54 -6.83 6.94 5.10
CA GLU A 54 -8.17 6.38 5.29
C GLU A 54 -8.55 5.30 4.26
N LYS A 55 -8.01 5.38 3.04
CA LYS A 55 -8.26 4.37 1.99
C LYS A 55 -7.45 3.09 2.19
N ILE A 56 -6.25 3.20 2.76
CA ILE A 56 -5.37 2.04 3.00
C ILE A 56 -5.61 1.38 4.36
N LYS A 57 -6.26 2.09 5.29
CA LYS A 57 -6.54 1.67 6.66
C LYS A 57 -7.17 0.27 6.79
N PRO A 58 -8.14 -0.14 5.93
CA PRO A 58 -8.71 -1.49 6.00
C PRO A 58 -7.70 -2.61 5.70
N PHE A 59 -6.60 -2.28 5.03
CA PHE A 59 -5.58 -3.23 4.60
C PHE A 59 -4.30 -3.13 5.44
N LEU A 60 -4.23 -2.22 6.40
CA LEU A 60 -3.06 -2.08 7.27
C LEU A 60 -2.85 -3.36 8.06
N LEU A 61 -1.63 -3.89 7.99
CA LEU A 61 -1.21 -4.95 8.89
C LEU A 61 -1.04 -4.37 10.30
N PRO A 62 -1.55 -5.03 11.34
CA PRO A 62 -1.25 -4.63 12.71
C PRO A 62 0.26 -4.72 12.93
N GLU A 63 0.87 -3.63 13.40
CA GLU A 63 2.24 -3.67 13.89
C GLU A 63 2.26 -4.59 15.11
N LYS A 64 2.99 -5.70 15.02
CA LYS A 64 3.24 -6.62 16.13
C LYS A 64 4.11 -5.97 17.20
#